data_AF-A0A2T6KSH9-F1
#
_entry.id   AF-A0A2T6KSH9-F1
#
_cell.length_a   1.000
_cell.length_b   1.000
_cell.length_c   1.000
_cell.angle_alpha   90.00
_cell.angle_beta   90.00
_cell.angle_gamma   90.00
#
_symmetry.space_group_name_H-M   'P 1'
#
loop_
_entity.id
_entity.type
_entity.pdbx_description
1 polymer ?
#
loop_
_entity_poly.entity_id
_entity_poly.type
_entity_poly.pdbx_seq_one_letter_code
_entity_poly.pdbx_strand_id
1 'polypeptide(L)'
;MTATPESDNTAPDSTESDMHKMLGDVAPKLVALTDGTLFGDVWERPELSPRDRSLITIASLVATGNVDQLNWHVPYGLKNGLTQTEITEAITHLAFYAGWPKAVSAITTAKSHFTS
;
A
#
# COMPACT_ATOMS: atom_id res chain seq x y z
N MET A 1 -46.20 -10.75 -1.38
CA MET A 1 -45.33 -9.89 -2.21
C MET A 1 -44.74 -8.83 -1.29
N THR A 2 -43.58 -9.11 -0.72
CA THR A 2 -42.86 -8.19 0.17
C THR A 2 -41.65 -7.68 -0.58
N ALA A 3 -41.65 -6.40 -0.93
CA ALA A 3 -40.52 -5.73 -1.54
C ALA A 3 -39.41 -5.57 -0.48
N THR A 4 -38.23 -6.09 -0.78
CA THR A 4 -36.98 -5.80 -0.05
C THR A 4 -36.63 -4.32 -0.24
N PRO A 5 -36.21 -3.59 0.80
CA PRO A 5 -35.73 -2.23 0.63
C PRO A 5 -34.38 -2.27 -0.10
N GLU A 6 -34.23 -1.44 -1.13
CA GLU A 6 -32.95 -1.20 -1.81
C GLU A 6 -31.93 -0.73 -0.78
N SER A 7 -30.80 -1.44 -0.70
CA SER A 7 -29.64 -0.98 0.05
C SER A 7 -29.12 0.28 -0.63
N ASP A 8 -29.24 1.40 0.07
CA ASP A 8 -28.65 2.69 -0.28
C ASP A 8 -27.12 2.52 -0.35
N ASN A 9 -26.62 2.18 -1.54
CA ASN A 9 -25.19 2.14 -1.85
C ASN A 9 -24.77 3.56 -2.24
N THR A 10 -24.80 4.47 -1.28
CA THR A 10 -24.12 5.75 -1.41
C THR A 10 -22.62 5.46 -1.38
N ALA A 11 -22.00 5.60 -2.55
CA ALA A 11 -20.55 5.56 -2.70
C ALA A 11 -19.91 6.49 -1.64
N PRO A 12 -18.82 6.08 -0.98
CA PRO A 12 -18.16 6.95 -0.02
C PRO A 12 -17.75 8.25 -0.72
N ASP A 13 -18.06 9.34 -0.02
CA ASP A 13 -17.86 10.74 -0.36
C ASP A 13 -16.60 10.98 -1.22
N SER A 14 -16.73 11.80 -2.27
CA SER A 14 -15.69 12.10 -3.25
C SER A 14 -14.59 13.00 -2.70
N THR A 15 -14.04 12.64 -1.53
CA THR A 15 -12.84 13.24 -1.00
C THR A 15 -11.67 12.93 -1.92
N GLU A 16 -11.19 13.98 -2.57
CA GLU A 16 -9.97 14.05 -3.36
C GLU A 16 -8.82 13.28 -2.68
N SER A 17 -8.21 12.33 -3.41
CA SER A 17 -7.15 11.47 -2.89
C SER A 17 -5.95 12.31 -2.43
N ASP A 18 -5.18 11.82 -1.45
CA ASP A 18 -3.99 12.56 -0.96
C ASP A 18 -3.01 12.89 -2.10
N MET A 19 -2.93 12.03 -3.11
CA MET A 19 -2.12 12.24 -4.30
C MET A 19 -2.61 13.43 -5.14
N HIS A 20 -3.94 13.62 -5.24
CA HIS A 20 -4.55 14.69 -5.99
C HIS A 20 -4.29 16.05 -5.33
N LYS A 21 -4.35 16.13 -3.99
CA LYS A 21 -3.94 17.34 -3.24
C LYS A 21 -2.46 17.68 -3.41
N MET A 22 -1.59 16.67 -3.53
CA MET A 22 -0.15 16.86 -3.63
C MET A 22 0.31 17.23 -5.05
N LEU A 23 -0.28 16.61 -6.07
CA LEU A 23 0.25 16.64 -7.45
C LEU A 23 -0.81 16.96 -8.52
N GLY A 24 -2.05 17.26 -8.16
CA GLY A 24 -3.15 17.53 -9.10
C GLY A 24 -2.81 18.63 -10.10
N ASP A 25 -2.24 19.74 -9.62
CA ASP A 25 -1.88 20.89 -10.46
C ASP A 25 -0.63 20.65 -11.32
N VAL A 26 0.26 19.75 -10.88
CA VAL A 26 1.58 19.52 -11.52
C VAL A 26 1.54 18.36 -12.51
N ALA A 27 0.89 17.26 -12.12
CA ALA A 27 0.87 16.01 -12.86
C ALA A 27 -0.52 15.35 -12.83
N PRO A 28 -1.58 16.00 -13.34
CA PRO A 28 -2.96 15.51 -13.24
C PRO A 28 -3.16 14.13 -13.87
N LYS A 29 -2.42 13.80 -14.94
CA LYS A 29 -2.51 12.47 -15.55
C LYS A 29 -1.92 11.38 -14.65
N LEU A 30 -0.86 11.68 -13.89
CA LEU A 30 -0.29 10.71 -12.95
C LEU A 30 -1.27 10.42 -11.82
N VAL A 31 -1.94 11.46 -11.30
CA VAL A 31 -3.00 11.32 -10.30
C VAL A 31 -4.13 10.43 -10.85
N ALA A 32 -4.64 10.73 -12.04
CA ALA A 32 -5.70 9.93 -12.67
C ALA A 32 -5.31 8.45 -12.89
N LEU A 33 -4.06 8.17 -13.24
CA LEU A 33 -3.55 6.80 -13.36
C LEU A 33 -3.42 6.11 -12.00
N THR A 34 -3.04 6.86 -10.97
CA THR A 34 -2.93 6.36 -9.58
C THR A 34 -4.31 5.97 -9.05
N ASP A 35 -5.28 6.86 -9.19
CA ASP A 35 -6.62 6.64 -8.67
C ASP A 35 -7.37 5.57 -9.48
N GLY A 36 -7.38 5.69 -10.82
CA GLY A 36 -8.18 4.83 -11.68
C GLY A 36 -7.54 3.47 -11.99
N THR A 37 -6.29 3.47 -12.46
CA THR A 37 -5.65 2.24 -12.96
C THR A 37 -4.94 1.47 -11.85
N LEU A 38 -4.17 2.17 -11.00
CA LEU A 38 -3.43 1.50 -9.94
C LEU A 38 -4.39 1.06 -8.83
N PHE A 39 -4.97 2.01 -8.09
CA PHE A 39 -5.79 1.66 -6.93
C PHE A 39 -7.22 1.24 -7.29
N GLY A 40 -7.83 1.82 -8.32
CA GLY A 40 -9.20 1.48 -8.75
C GLY A 40 -9.34 0.21 -9.59
N ASP A 41 -8.24 -0.39 -10.07
CA ASP A 41 -8.26 -1.63 -10.87
C ASP A 41 -7.24 -2.64 -10.35
N VAL A 42 -5.94 -2.40 -10.59
CA VAL A 42 -4.90 -3.42 -10.31
C VAL A 42 -4.88 -3.88 -8.85
N TRP A 43 -5.13 -2.98 -7.89
CA TRP A 43 -5.20 -3.31 -6.47
C TRP A 43 -6.48 -4.04 -6.05
N GLU A 44 -7.57 -3.88 -6.79
CA GLU A 44 -8.89 -4.49 -6.52
C GLU A 44 -9.06 -5.89 -7.13
N ARG A 45 -8.11 -6.32 -7.98
CA ARG A 45 -8.14 -7.64 -8.61
C ARG A 45 -8.19 -8.78 -7.57
N PRO A 46 -9.17 -9.71 -7.66
CA PRO A 46 -9.45 -10.66 -6.58
C PRO A 46 -8.47 -11.84 -6.51
N GLU A 47 -7.65 -12.07 -7.53
CA GLU A 47 -6.78 -13.26 -7.58
C GLU A 47 -5.59 -13.19 -6.63
N LEU A 48 -5.28 -12.00 -6.10
CA LEU A 48 -4.28 -11.81 -5.06
C LEU A 48 -4.86 -10.92 -3.96
N SER A 49 -4.83 -11.41 -2.72
CA SER A 49 -5.43 -10.71 -1.59
C SER A 49 -4.76 -9.34 -1.36
N PRO A 50 -5.48 -8.35 -0.81
CA PRO A 50 -4.86 -7.07 -0.43
C PRO A 50 -3.66 -7.24 0.51
N ARG A 51 -3.69 -8.23 1.41
CA ARG A 51 -2.58 -8.60 2.28
C ARG A 51 -1.33 -8.97 1.48
N ASP A 52 -1.47 -9.94 0.57
CA ASP A 52 -0.33 -10.46 -0.19
C ASP A 52 0.17 -9.45 -1.23
N ARG A 53 -0.75 -8.63 -1.77
CA ARG A 53 -0.41 -7.50 -2.64
C ARG A 53 0.44 -6.46 -1.91
N SER A 54 0.06 -6.10 -0.68
CA SER A 54 0.90 -5.24 0.17
C SER A 54 2.26 -5.87 0.46
N LEU A 55 2.33 -7.17 0.75
CA LEU A 55 3.59 -7.86 1.03
C LEU A 55 4.54 -7.79 -0.17
N ILE A 56 4.07 -8.12 -1.37
CA ILE A 56 4.92 -8.10 -2.57
C ILE A 56 5.31 -6.67 -2.97
N THR A 57 4.45 -5.67 -2.74
CA THR A 57 4.80 -4.26 -2.95
C THR A 57 5.90 -3.83 -1.98
N ILE A 58 5.76 -4.09 -0.68
CA ILE A 58 6.80 -3.78 0.31
C ILE A 58 8.11 -4.48 -0.06
N ALA A 59 8.07 -5.77 -0.36
CA ALA A 59 9.25 -6.52 -0.75
C ALA A 59 9.95 -5.93 -1.99
N SER A 60 9.18 -5.52 -3.00
CA SER A 60 9.70 -4.89 -4.21
C SER A 60 10.38 -3.56 -3.91
N LEU A 61 9.75 -2.70 -3.09
CA LEU A 61 10.30 -1.40 -2.70
C LEU A 61 11.61 -1.56 -1.93
N VAL A 62 11.70 -2.54 -1.04
CA VAL A 62 12.94 -2.88 -0.32
C VAL A 62 14.00 -3.35 -1.29
N ALA A 63 13.66 -4.27 -2.20
CA ALA A 63 14.59 -4.84 -3.15
C ALA A 63 15.20 -3.80 -4.11
N THR A 64 14.41 -2.79 -4.52
CA THR A 64 14.87 -1.70 -5.39
C THR A 64 15.47 -0.51 -4.63
N GLY A 65 15.36 -0.47 -3.30
CA GLY A 65 15.87 0.63 -2.47
C GLY A 65 14.97 1.87 -2.40
N ASN A 66 13.70 1.75 -2.79
CA ASN A 66 12.70 2.83 -2.77
C ASN A 66 12.07 2.99 -1.37
N VAL A 67 12.93 3.15 -0.36
CA VAL A 67 12.53 3.07 1.06
C VAL A 67 11.57 4.18 1.50
N ASP A 68 11.59 5.35 0.85
CA ASP A 68 10.68 6.46 1.19
C ASP A 68 9.21 6.10 1.00
N GLN A 69 8.92 5.23 0.02
CA GLN A 69 7.56 4.75 -0.26
C GLN A 69 7.04 3.81 0.84
N LEU A 70 7.93 3.24 1.67
CA LEU A 70 7.52 2.39 2.79
C LEU A 70 6.75 3.18 3.86
N ASN A 71 6.91 4.51 3.92
CA ASN A 71 6.13 5.35 4.84
C ASN A 71 4.63 5.27 4.60
N TRP A 72 4.22 5.02 3.35
CA TRP A 72 2.82 4.83 3.01
C TRP A 72 2.44 3.34 2.98
N HIS A 73 3.30 2.50 2.39
CA HIS A 73 2.98 1.09 2.18
C HIS A 73 3.05 0.21 3.43
N VAL A 74 3.86 0.54 4.44
CA VAL A 74 3.90 -0.23 5.70
C VAL A 74 2.59 -0.07 6.48
N PRO A 75 2.09 1.15 6.80
CA PRO A 75 0.77 1.32 7.41
C PRO A 75 -0.36 0.69 6.59
N TYR A 76 -0.31 0.82 5.25
CA TYR A 76 -1.31 0.23 4.38
C TYR A 76 -1.27 -1.30 4.41
N GLY A 77 -0.08 -1.91 4.48
CA GLY A 77 0.08 -3.35 4.66
C GLY A 77 -0.49 -3.85 5.98
N LEU A 78 -0.25 -3.12 7.08
CA LEU A 78 -0.84 -3.43 8.40
C LEU A 78 -2.37 -3.37 8.34
N LYS A 79 -2.94 -2.33 7.73
CA LYS A 79 -4.39 -2.21 7.51
C LYS A 79 -4.95 -3.38 6.69
N ASN A 80 -4.19 -3.88 5.73
CA ASN A 80 -4.57 -5.03 4.89
C ASN A 80 -4.31 -6.39 5.56
N GLY A 81 -3.88 -6.42 6.83
CA GLY A 81 -3.76 -7.64 7.62
C GLY A 81 -2.37 -8.27 7.67
N LEU A 82 -1.32 -7.56 7.23
CA LEU A 82 0.04 -7.94 7.59
C LEU A 82 0.31 -7.62 9.05
N THR A 83 1.15 -8.44 9.69
CA THR A 83 1.65 -8.19 11.03
C THR A 83 3.01 -7.50 11.00
N GLN A 84 3.36 -6.80 12.09
CA GLN A 84 4.71 -6.28 12.31
C GLN A 84 5.77 -7.39 12.15
N THR A 85 5.49 -8.59 12.68
CA THR A 85 6.38 -9.75 12.59
C THR A 85 6.61 -10.15 11.14
N GLU A 86 5.56 -10.30 10.34
CA GLU A 86 5.69 -10.69 8.93
C GLU A 86 6.46 -9.65 8.10
N ILE A 87 6.22 -8.36 8.33
CA ILE A 87 6.96 -7.28 7.64
C ILE A 87 8.45 -7.32 8.04
N THR A 88 8.73 -7.48 9.33
CA THR A 88 10.11 -7.55 9.85
C THR A 88 10.85 -8.76 9.30
N GLU A 89 10.21 -9.92 9.28
CA GLU A 89 10.78 -11.16 8.73
C GLU A 89 11.00 -11.05 7.22
N ALA A 90 10.07 -10.47 6.46
CA ALA A 90 10.25 -10.27 5.03
C ALA A 90 11.45 -9.35 4.73
N ILE A 91 11.59 -8.23 5.44
CA ILE A 91 12.73 -7.32 5.29
C ILE A 91 14.05 -8.02 5.68
N THR A 92 14.04 -8.79 6.77
CA THR A 92 15.21 -9.57 7.23
C THR A 92 15.62 -10.61 6.18
N HIS A 93 14.65 -11.33 5.62
CA HIS A 93 14.90 -12.29 4.56
C HIS A 93 15.49 -11.62 3.31
N LEU A 94 14.97 -10.44 2.95
CA LEU A 94 15.49 -9.65 1.82
C LEU A 94 16.90 -9.12 2.03
N ALA A 95 17.43 -9.08 3.25
CA ALA A 95 18.84 -8.73 3.47
C ALA A 95 19.80 -9.68 2.73
N PHE A 96 19.41 -10.95 2.56
CA PHE A 96 20.18 -11.96 1.84
C PHE A 96 20.05 -11.85 0.30
N TYR A 97 18.93 -11.34 -0.21
CA TYR A 97 18.66 -11.30 -1.66
C TYR A 97 18.89 -9.91 -2.28
N ALA A 98 18.65 -8.84 -1.51
CA ALA A 98 18.73 -7.46 -1.94
C ALA A 98 19.92 -6.70 -1.31
N GLY A 99 20.55 -7.28 -0.28
CA GLY A 99 21.72 -6.73 0.40
C GLY A 99 21.39 -6.01 1.71
N TRP A 100 22.33 -6.11 2.66
CA TRP A 100 22.20 -5.56 4.02
C TRP A 100 21.86 -4.06 4.08
N PRO A 101 22.48 -3.17 3.28
CA PRO A 101 22.17 -1.74 3.34
C PRO A 101 20.70 -1.42 3.08
N LYS A 102 20.08 -2.07 2.08
CA LYS A 102 18.66 -1.88 1.75
C LYS A 102 17.76 -2.36 2.86
N ALA A 103 18.06 -3.52 3.46
CA ALA A 103 17.29 -4.06 4.57
C ALA A 103 17.37 -3.17 5.83
N VAL A 104 18.55 -2.63 6.15
CA VAL A 104 18.74 -1.70 7.28
C VAL A 104 17.97 -0.40 7.06
N SER A 105 18.05 0.20 5.87
CA SER A 105 17.25 1.39 5.55
C SER A 105 15.75 1.09 5.65
N ALA A 106 15.30 -0.03 5.09
CA ALA A 106 13.90 -0.42 5.11
C ALA A 106 13.36 -0.65 6.53
N ILE A 107 14.08 -1.41 7.38
CA ILE A 107 13.61 -1.68 8.74
C ILE A 107 13.60 -0.41 9.61
N THR A 108 14.53 0.52 9.35
CA THR A 108 14.56 1.82 10.02
C THR A 108 13.31 2.63 9.71
N THR A 109 12.89 2.67 8.43
CA THR A 109 11.63 3.31 8.02
C THR A 109 10.42 2.56 8.58
N ALA A 110 10.36 1.23 8.48
CA ALA A 110 9.23 0.45 8.96
C ALA A 110 9.02 0.61 10.48
N LYS A 111 10.11 0.69 11.25
CA LYS A 111 10.08 0.86 12.71
C LYS A 111 9.27 2.08 13.16
N SER A 112 9.25 3.19 12.42
CA SER A 112 8.49 4.38 12.82
C SER A 112 6.97 4.21 12.75
N HIS A 113 6.50 3.13 12.12
CA HIS A 113 5.08 2.82 11.92
C HIS A 113 4.58 1.69 12.80
N PHE A 114 5.45 1.11 13.61
CA PHE A 114 5.08 0.07 14.57
C PHE A 114 4.73 0.71 15.92
N THR A 115 3.56 0.39 16.45
CA THR A 115 3.19 0.74 17.83
C THR A 115 4.00 -0.10 18.82
N SER A 116 4.49 0.55 19.88
CA SER A 116 5.09 -0.12 21.04
C SER A 116 4.08 -0.93 21.84
#